data_AF-A0A2D6STA1-F1
#
_entry.id   AF-A0A2D6STA1-F1
#
_cell.length_a   1.000
_cell.length_b   1.000
_cell.length_c   1.000
_cell.angle_alpha   90.00
_cell.angle_beta   90.00
_cell.angle_gamma   90.00
#
_symmetry.space_group_name_H-M   'P 1'
#
loop_
_entity.id
_entity.type
_entity.pdbx_description
1 polymer ?
#
loop_
_entity_poly.entity_id
_entity_poly.type
_entity_poly.pdbx_seq_one_letter_code
_entity_poly.pdbx_strand_id
1 'polypeptide(L)'
;MLHMQHLTKLLVLPLMVLVIISTATQAQDGKKKGRGGQGGQRGPGGRGSFGGGPGGFGGGGASMMGLLNNEKIQGILKVTDAQKTEMRDIAQASRSSFGGEAFRGLRDLPEEERRAKFEELRKKMEKSRTDAEKKIKGVLTDAQKDRLLGLIIQLEGSRALLNEDVAAKVGLDAEQKAIVKGALESSREGFGELFRGLRDLSEEERRAKFEELRKKMEDRRKKSDEEALAVLSPEQKKKFESLKGEAVEGLREALRGRRPGGTGGDRGRRPGGDNGGRPRRPGADSDL
;
A
#
# COMPACT_ATOMS: atom_id res chain seq x y z
N MET A 1 3.47 -59.83 46.52
CA MET A 1 4.40 -58.70 46.53
C MET A 1 3.81 -57.62 45.62
N LEU A 2 3.59 -56.45 46.20
CA LEU A 2 2.97 -55.25 45.63
C LEU A 2 3.88 -54.53 44.60
N HIS A 3 3.26 -53.55 43.90
CA HIS A 3 3.83 -52.30 43.34
C HIS A 3 3.93 -52.26 41.81
N MET A 4 3.56 -51.19 41.10
CA MET A 4 2.66 -50.06 41.33
C MET A 4 2.58 -49.36 39.96
N GLN A 5 1.40 -48.87 39.61
CA GLN A 5 1.18 -47.94 38.51
C GLN A 5 2.01 -46.67 38.74
N HIS A 6 2.57 -46.02 37.70
CA HIS A 6 2.60 -44.55 37.63
C HIS A 6 2.73 -44.03 36.19
N LEU A 7 1.64 -43.37 35.76
CA LEU A 7 1.59 -42.35 34.72
C LEU A 7 2.69 -41.30 34.94
N THR A 8 3.50 -41.02 33.92
CA THR A 8 4.29 -39.79 33.85
C THR A 8 3.53 -38.78 33.00
N LYS A 9 2.82 -37.86 33.68
CA LYS A 9 2.18 -36.68 33.09
C LYS A 9 3.28 -35.70 32.67
N LEU A 10 3.39 -35.40 31.37
CA LEU A 10 4.19 -34.28 30.87
C LEU A 10 3.46 -32.98 31.22
N LEU A 11 4.02 -32.27 32.20
CA LEU A 11 3.52 -30.99 32.71
C LEU A 11 4.29 -29.88 31.99
N VAL A 12 3.63 -29.20 31.04
CA VAL A 12 4.15 -28.01 30.36
C VAL A 12 3.90 -26.81 31.27
N LEU A 13 4.97 -26.26 31.84
CA LEU A 13 4.96 -25.01 32.60
C LEU A 13 5.15 -23.82 31.63
N PRO A 14 4.24 -22.82 31.60
CA PRO A 14 4.47 -21.61 30.84
C PRO A 14 5.34 -20.63 31.65
N LEU A 15 6.48 -20.24 31.06
CA LEU A 15 7.38 -19.23 31.59
C LEU A 15 6.75 -17.83 31.37
N MET A 16 6.17 -17.24 32.42
CA MET A 16 5.72 -15.84 32.43
C MET A 16 6.94 -14.91 32.45
N VAL A 17 7.18 -14.18 31.36
CA VAL A 17 8.13 -13.05 31.32
C VAL A 17 7.37 -11.79 31.71
N LEU A 18 7.65 -11.28 32.91
CA LEU A 18 7.10 -10.04 33.45
C LEU A 18 7.90 -8.85 32.90
N VAL A 19 7.32 -8.07 31.98
CA VAL A 19 7.91 -6.82 31.48
C VAL A 19 7.45 -5.66 32.35
N ILE A 20 8.34 -5.14 33.19
CA ILE A 20 8.13 -3.94 34.00
C ILE A 20 8.48 -2.73 33.13
N ILE A 21 7.46 -1.98 32.68
CA ILE A 21 7.64 -0.71 31.98
C ILE A 21 7.77 0.40 33.04
N SER A 22 8.99 0.88 33.27
CA SER A 22 9.22 2.10 34.05
C SER A 22 9.09 3.32 33.14
N THR A 23 8.03 4.10 33.30
CA THR A 23 7.89 5.42 32.65
C THR A 23 8.61 6.48 33.48
N ALA A 24 9.82 6.86 33.07
CA ALA A 24 10.42 8.11 33.49
C ALA A 24 9.96 9.21 32.53
N THR A 25 9.01 10.02 32.97
CA THR A 25 8.63 11.28 32.34
C THR A 25 9.71 12.33 32.63
N GLN A 26 10.42 12.78 31.61
CA GLN A 26 11.25 13.98 31.71
C GLN A 26 10.76 15.01 30.69
N ALA A 27 10.15 16.06 31.24
CA ALA A 27 9.75 17.26 30.54
C ALA A 27 11.00 18.05 30.12
N GLN A 28 11.04 18.53 28.88
CA GLN A 28 11.95 19.60 28.48
C GLN A 28 11.15 20.79 27.94
N ASP A 29 11.25 21.86 28.72
CA ASP A 29 10.70 23.17 28.52
C ASP A 29 11.30 23.88 27.30
N GLY A 30 10.50 24.84 26.81
CA GLY A 30 10.69 25.47 25.51
C GLY A 30 11.89 26.41 25.41
N LYS A 31 12.32 26.61 24.16
CA LYS A 31 12.94 27.86 23.73
C LYS A 31 12.52 28.16 22.29
N LYS A 32 11.50 29.02 22.17
CA LYS A 32 11.20 29.81 20.99
C LYS A 32 12.43 30.64 20.62
N LYS A 33 12.88 30.56 19.37
CA LYS A 33 13.59 31.65 18.70
C LYS A 33 13.08 31.76 17.27
N GLY A 34 12.26 32.78 17.04
CA GLY A 34 11.90 33.22 15.71
C GLY A 34 13.07 33.93 15.04
N ARG A 35 13.15 33.81 13.72
CA ARG A 35 13.84 34.77 12.86
C ARG A 35 13.08 34.84 11.55
N GLY A 36 12.47 36.00 11.30
CA GLY A 36 11.85 36.34 10.03
C GLY A 36 12.90 36.49 8.92
N GLY A 37 12.47 36.20 7.70
CA GLY A 37 13.25 36.33 6.47
C GLY A 37 12.31 36.23 5.27
N GLN A 38 12.13 37.38 4.63
CA GLN A 38 11.18 37.77 3.60
C GLN A 38 11.45 37.17 2.20
N GLY A 39 10.37 36.93 1.43
CA GLY A 39 10.37 37.09 -0.03
C GLY A 39 10.76 35.89 -0.91
N GLY A 40 9.78 35.25 -1.53
CA GLY A 40 9.99 34.29 -2.63
C GLY A 40 8.68 33.89 -3.31
N GLN A 41 8.57 34.20 -4.59
CA GLN A 41 7.41 34.10 -5.47
C GLN A 41 6.54 32.82 -5.40
N ARG A 42 5.24 33.04 -5.66
CA ARG A 42 4.25 32.06 -6.12
C ARG A 42 4.81 31.18 -7.26
N GLY A 43 4.79 29.86 -7.08
CA GLY A 43 4.79 28.86 -8.15
C GLY A 43 3.43 28.14 -8.17
N PRO A 44 2.76 27.99 -9.33
CA PRO A 44 1.48 27.31 -9.41
C PRO A 44 1.68 25.79 -9.52
N GLY A 45 0.91 25.01 -8.74
CA GLY A 45 0.80 23.57 -8.97
C GLY A 45 1.57 22.65 -8.02
N GLY A 46 1.43 22.84 -6.71
CA GLY A 46 1.73 21.79 -5.73
C GLY A 46 0.59 20.77 -5.70
N ARG A 47 0.78 19.63 -6.40
CA ARG A 47 -0.05 18.42 -6.29
C ARG A 47 -0.51 18.23 -4.85
N GLY A 48 -1.83 18.11 -4.68
CA GLY A 48 -2.43 17.78 -3.40
C GLY A 48 -1.71 16.59 -2.79
N SER A 49 -1.06 16.82 -1.66
CA SER A 49 -0.77 15.78 -0.69
C SER A 49 -2.12 15.15 -0.37
N PHE A 50 -2.42 14.04 -1.03
CA PHE A 50 -3.33 13.02 -0.53
C PHE A 50 -2.78 12.63 0.84
N GLY A 51 -3.18 13.40 1.84
CA GLY A 51 -2.93 13.14 3.24
C GLY A 51 -3.61 11.82 3.56
N GLY A 52 -2.82 10.75 3.57
CA GLY A 52 -3.18 9.52 4.24
C GLY A 52 -3.34 9.81 5.72
N GLY A 53 -4.54 10.23 6.11
CA GLY A 53 -4.95 10.23 7.51
C GLY A 53 -4.90 8.79 8.05
N PRO A 54 -4.77 8.59 9.37
CA PRO A 54 -4.56 7.29 10.01
C PRO A 54 -5.61 6.19 9.74
N GLY A 55 -6.70 6.48 9.04
CA GLY A 55 -7.69 5.48 8.60
C GLY A 55 -7.53 5.01 7.14
N GLY A 56 -6.52 5.47 6.40
CA GLY A 56 -6.29 5.16 4.97
C GLY A 56 -5.82 3.73 4.74
N PHE A 57 -6.43 2.74 5.40
CA PHE A 57 -6.04 1.34 5.36
C PHE A 57 -6.70 0.64 4.17
N GLY A 58 -6.45 1.16 2.96
CA GLY A 58 -6.36 0.29 1.80
C GLY A 58 -5.03 -0.45 1.93
N GLY A 59 -5.04 -1.59 2.64
CA GLY A 59 -3.86 -2.34 3.03
C GLY A 59 -2.79 -2.34 1.94
N GLY A 60 -1.57 -1.89 2.30
CA GLY A 60 -0.41 -1.83 1.41
C GLY A 60 0.14 -3.19 0.97
N GLY A 61 -0.74 -4.13 0.64
CA GLY A 61 -0.50 -5.34 -0.11
C GLY A 61 -1.02 -5.19 -1.55
N ALA A 62 -0.72 -6.17 -2.39
CA ALA A 62 -1.33 -6.40 -3.68
C ALA A 62 -2.84 -6.63 -3.51
N SER A 63 -3.62 -5.53 -3.51
CA SER A 63 -5.08 -5.61 -3.56
C SER A 63 -5.52 -6.42 -4.79
N MET A 64 -6.51 -7.30 -4.60
CA MET A 64 -7.13 -8.09 -5.67
C MET A 64 -7.47 -7.23 -6.90
N MET A 65 -8.08 -6.07 -6.66
CA MET A 65 -8.42 -5.08 -7.69
C MET A 65 -7.19 -4.50 -8.40
N GLY A 66 -6.08 -4.31 -7.68
CA GLY A 66 -4.83 -3.85 -8.29
C GLY A 66 -4.24 -4.89 -9.26
N LEU A 67 -4.32 -6.17 -8.89
CA LEU A 67 -3.84 -7.28 -9.72
C LEU A 67 -4.70 -7.49 -10.96
N LEU A 68 -6.03 -7.47 -10.82
CA LEU A 68 -6.95 -7.66 -11.95
C LEU A 68 -6.87 -6.57 -13.00
N ASN A 69 -6.35 -5.38 -12.67
CA ASN A 69 -6.10 -4.31 -13.65
C ASN A 69 -4.81 -4.52 -14.46
N ASN A 70 -3.95 -5.48 -14.09
CA ASN A 70 -2.69 -5.71 -14.78
C ASN A 70 -2.87 -6.74 -15.92
N GLU A 71 -2.46 -6.37 -17.13
CA GLU A 71 -2.64 -7.21 -18.33
C GLU A 71 -1.94 -8.58 -18.22
N LYS A 72 -0.75 -8.66 -17.62
CA LYS A 72 -0.05 -9.94 -17.42
C LYS A 72 -0.86 -10.85 -16.50
N ILE A 73 -1.42 -10.29 -15.43
CA ILE A 73 -2.28 -11.04 -14.51
C ILE A 73 -3.55 -11.51 -15.22
N GLN A 74 -4.19 -10.65 -16.00
CA GLN A 74 -5.35 -11.03 -16.79
C GLN A 74 -5.04 -12.17 -17.76
N GLY A 75 -3.87 -12.15 -18.39
CA GLY A 75 -3.38 -13.24 -19.25
C GLY A 75 -3.17 -14.55 -18.50
N ILE A 76 -2.53 -14.51 -17.32
CA ILE A 76 -2.34 -15.68 -16.45
C ILE A 76 -3.68 -16.28 -16.01
N LEU A 77 -4.64 -15.42 -15.67
CA LEU A 77 -5.99 -15.82 -15.28
C LEU A 77 -6.89 -16.18 -16.47
N LYS A 78 -6.39 -16.01 -17.70
CA LYS A 78 -7.14 -16.21 -18.96
C LYS A 78 -8.49 -15.49 -18.90
N VAL A 79 -8.49 -14.25 -18.41
CA VAL A 79 -9.71 -13.44 -18.31
C VAL A 79 -10.27 -13.22 -19.72
N THR A 80 -11.52 -13.62 -19.93
CA THR A 80 -12.19 -13.49 -21.23
C THR A 80 -12.54 -12.04 -21.52
N ASP A 81 -12.78 -11.71 -22.79
CA ASP A 81 -13.15 -10.34 -23.15
C ASP A 81 -14.52 -9.93 -22.59
N ALA A 82 -15.44 -10.90 -22.42
CA ALA A 82 -16.68 -10.70 -21.70
C ALA A 82 -16.43 -10.31 -20.23
N GLN A 83 -15.57 -11.05 -19.52
CA GLN A 83 -15.21 -10.74 -18.13
C GLN A 83 -14.50 -9.39 -18.01
N LYS A 84 -13.60 -9.05 -18.96
CA LYS A 84 -12.94 -7.73 -18.98
C LYS A 84 -13.95 -6.60 -19.14
N THR A 85 -14.92 -6.77 -20.03
CA THR A 85 -15.98 -5.78 -20.28
C THR A 85 -16.82 -5.58 -19.02
N GLU A 86 -17.27 -6.66 -18.41
CA GLU A 86 -18.08 -6.60 -17.18
C GLU A 86 -17.31 -5.96 -16.01
N MET A 87 -16.04 -6.33 -15.79
CA MET A 87 -15.20 -5.69 -14.79
C MET A 87 -14.99 -4.19 -15.05
N ARG A 88 -14.85 -3.79 -16.33
CA ARG A 88 -14.72 -2.38 -16.72
C ARG A 88 -16.01 -1.61 -16.41
N ASP A 89 -17.16 -2.18 -16.72
CA ASP A 89 -18.46 -1.56 -16.47
C ASP A 89 -18.72 -1.40 -14.97
N ILE A 90 -18.38 -2.41 -14.16
CA ILE A 90 -18.41 -2.33 -12.69
C ILE A 90 -17.51 -1.20 -12.19
N ALA A 91 -16.27 -1.12 -12.69
CA ALA A 91 -15.31 -0.10 -12.29
C ALA A 91 -15.74 1.31 -12.74
N GLN A 92 -16.39 1.44 -13.89
CA GLN A 92 -16.93 2.70 -14.39
C GLN A 92 -18.13 3.16 -13.55
N ALA A 93 -19.08 2.26 -13.25
CA ALA A 93 -20.23 2.57 -12.39
C ALA A 93 -19.79 3.03 -10.99
N SER A 94 -18.76 2.39 -10.42
CA SER A 94 -18.18 2.81 -9.14
C SER A 94 -17.52 4.19 -9.25
N ARG A 95 -16.77 4.49 -10.31
CA ARG A 95 -16.11 5.81 -10.49
C ARG A 95 -17.09 6.95 -10.75
N SER A 96 -18.10 6.73 -11.60
CA SER A 96 -19.12 7.74 -11.92
C SER A 96 -19.89 8.19 -10.67
N SER A 97 -19.98 7.32 -9.66
CA SER A 97 -20.62 7.62 -8.38
C SER A 97 -19.85 8.65 -7.53
N PHE A 98 -18.58 8.95 -7.85
CA PHE A 98 -17.70 9.86 -7.10
C PHE A 98 -16.94 10.83 -8.01
N GLY A 99 -17.58 11.26 -9.10
CA GLY A 99 -16.99 12.18 -10.08
C GLY A 99 -16.45 13.48 -9.46
N GLY A 100 -15.64 14.20 -10.23
CA GLY A 100 -14.96 15.42 -9.77
C GLY A 100 -15.89 16.54 -9.27
N GLU A 101 -17.20 16.47 -9.51
CA GLU A 101 -18.21 17.35 -8.91
C GLU A 101 -18.39 17.14 -7.41
N ALA A 102 -18.36 15.88 -6.93
CA ALA A 102 -18.49 15.56 -5.51
C ALA A 102 -17.36 16.17 -4.67
N PHE A 103 -16.18 16.35 -5.28
CA PHE A 103 -15.00 16.94 -4.64
C PHE A 103 -14.85 18.44 -4.91
N ARG A 104 -15.38 18.97 -6.02
CA ARG A 104 -15.34 20.41 -6.33
C ARG A 104 -16.10 21.22 -5.29
N GLY A 105 -17.29 20.75 -4.90
CA GLY A 105 -18.10 21.41 -3.86
C GLY A 105 -17.51 21.37 -2.45
N LEU A 106 -16.39 20.69 -2.21
CA LEU A 106 -15.71 20.67 -0.92
C LEU A 106 -14.73 21.83 -0.73
N ARG A 107 -14.24 22.43 -1.83
CA ARG A 107 -13.21 23.49 -1.76
C ARG A 107 -13.75 24.77 -1.14
N ASP A 108 -15.03 25.06 -1.37
CA ASP A 108 -15.68 26.31 -0.98
C ASP A 108 -16.34 26.25 0.41
N LEU A 109 -16.24 25.11 1.11
CA LEU A 109 -16.86 24.91 2.42
C LEU A 109 -15.95 25.34 3.58
N PRO A 110 -16.53 25.85 4.69
CA PRO A 110 -15.85 25.99 5.97
C PRO A 110 -15.19 24.69 6.42
N GLU A 111 -14.12 24.79 7.22
CA GLU A 111 -13.27 23.63 7.54
C GLU A 111 -14.01 22.48 8.24
N GLU A 112 -14.89 22.77 9.20
CA GLU A 112 -15.64 21.73 9.91
C GLU A 112 -16.65 21.02 9.00
N GLU A 113 -17.40 21.77 8.20
CA GLU A 113 -18.34 21.21 7.23
C GLU A 113 -17.62 20.40 6.14
N ARG A 114 -16.46 20.88 5.70
CA ARG A 114 -15.60 20.18 4.75
C ARG A 114 -15.12 18.84 5.33
N ARG A 115 -14.71 18.81 6.60
CA ARG A 115 -14.28 17.57 7.28
C ARG A 115 -15.44 16.58 7.38
N ALA A 116 -16.63 17.03 7.79
CA ALA A 116 -17.81 16.17 7.88
C ALA A 116 -18.20 15.57 6.52
N LYS A 117 -18.29 16.40 5.46
CA LYS A 117 -18.59 15.91 4.10
C LYS A 117 -17.49 15.00 3.55
N PHE A 118 -16.23 15.25 3.89
CA PHE A 118 -15.13 14.39 3.47
C PHE A 118 -15.23 12.99 4.11
N GLU A 119 -15.57 12.91 5.40
CA GLU A 119 -15.82 11.63 6.08
C GLU A 119 -17.02 10.89 5.49
N GLU A 120 -18.10 11.60 5.16
CA GLU A 120 -19.26 11.00 4.49
C GLU A 120 -18.88 10.44 3.11
N LEU A 121 -18.18 11.24 2.29
CA LEU A 121 -17.70 10.80 0.98
C LEU A 121 -16.73 9.63 1.07
N ARG A 122 -15.85 9.63 2.08
CA ARG A 122 -14.94 8.53 2.38
C ARG A 122 -15.71 7.23 2.62
N LYS A 123 -16.71 7.25 3.51
CA LYS A 123 -17.54 6.07 3.81
C LYS A 123 -18.30 5.60 2.57
N LYS A 124 -18.86 6.53 1.77
CA LYS A 124 -19.54 6.18 0.52
C LYS A 124 -18.58 5.54 -0.50
N MET A 125 -17.37 6.10 -0.67
CA MET A 125 -16.34 5.53 -1.54
C MET A 125 -15.92 4.13 -1.08
N GLU A 126 -15.71 3.94 0.22
CA GLU A 126 -15.38 2.64 0.79
C GLU A 126 -16.47 1.62 0.50
N LYS A 127 -17.74 1.97 0.77
CA LYS A 127 -18.87 1.10 0.45
C LYS A 127 -18.92 0.73 -1.03
N SER A 128 -18.84 1.73 -1.92
CA SER A 128 -18.85 1.48 -3.37
C SER A 128 -17.68 0.60 -3.82
N ARG A 129 -16.49 0.79 -3.23
CA ARG A 129 -15.34 -0.06 -3.49
C ARG A 129 -15.59 -1.50 -3.04
N THR A 130 -16.14 -1.72 -1.85
CA THR A 130 -16.46 -3.07 -1.37
C THR A 130 -17.52 -3.76 -2.23
N ASP A 131 -18.54 -3.01 -2.68
CA ASP A 131 -19.58 -3.54 -3.55
C ASP A 131 -19.04 -3.88 -4.94
N ALA A 132 -18.18 -3.02 -5.50
CA ALA A 132 -17.48 -3.27 -6.76
C ALA A 132 -16.58 -4.50 -6.67
N GLU A 133 -15.83 -4.66 -5.57
CA GLU A 133 -14.98 -5.83 -5.32
C GLU A 133 -15.80 -7.12 -5.26
N LYS A 134 -16.94 -7.13 -4.56
CA LYS A 134 -17.85 -8.29 -4.52
C LYS A 134 -18.39 -8.65 -5.90
N LYS A 135 -18.81 -7.66 -6.68
CA LYS A 135 -19.30 -7.88 -8.06
C LYS A 135 -18.20 -8.47 -8.94
N ILE A 136 -16.99 -7.90 -8.89
CA ILE A 136 -15.85 -8.38 -9.67
C ILE A 136 -15.45 -9.80 -9.26
N LYS A 137 -15.48 -10.14 -7.96
CA LYS A 137 -15.33 -11.53 -7.51
C LYS A 137 -16.40 -12.44 -8.13
N GLY A 138 -17.63 -11.97 -8.29
CA GLY A 138 -18.71 -12.70 -8.96
C GLY A 138 -18.48 -12.97 -10.45
N VAL A 139 -17.72 -12.10 -11.14
CA VAL A 139 -17.37 -12.27 -12.57
C VAL A 139 -16.35 -13.39 -12.79
N LEU A 140 -15.49 -13.63 -11.79
CA LEU A 140 -14.44 -14.64 -11.87
C LEU A 140 -14.98 -16.04 -11.57
N THR A 141 -14.46 -17.04 -12.29
CA THR A 141 -14.68 -18.44 -11.95
C THR A 141 -13.94 -18.82 -10.66
N ASP A 142 -14.31 -19.92 -10.02
CA ASP A 142 -13.62 -20.37 -8.80
C ASP A 142 -12.16 -20.71 -9.04
N ALA A 143 -11.83 -21.27 -10.20
CA ALA A 143 -10.44 -21.51 -10.60
C ALA A 143 -9.65 -20.20 -10.77
N GLN A 144 -10.27 -19.15 -11.33
CA GLN A 144 -9.64 -17.83 -11.45
C GLN A 144 -9.44 -17.17 -10.09
N LYS A 145 -10.41 -17.28 -9.17
CA LYS A 145 -10.27 -16.79 -7.80
C LYS A 145 -9.11 -17.49 -7.10
N ASP A 146 -9.06 -18.81 -7.12
CA ASP A 146 -8.00 -19.58 -6.47
C ASP A 146 -6.63 -19.25 -7.04
N ARG A 147 -6.53 -19.12 -8.38
CA ARG A 147 -5.27 -18.69 -9.00
C ARG A 147 -4.87 -17.28 -8.59
N LEU A 148 -5.82 -16.35 -8.49
CA LEU A 148 -5.57 -14.98 -8.05
C LEU A 148 -5.09 -14.93 -6.60
N LEU A 149 -5.67 -15.73 -5.70
CA LEU A 149 -5.16 -15.90 -4.34
C LEU A 149 -3.73 -16.44 -4.33
N GLY A 150 -3.42 -17.40 -5.19
CA GLY A 150 -2.05 -17.89 -5.37
C GLY A 150 -1.06 -16.80 -5.79
N LEU A 151 -1.45 -15.91 -6.70
CA LEU A 151 -0.62 -14.76 -7.11
C LEU A 151 -0.38 -13.79 -5.95
N ILE A 152 -1.40 -13.54 -5.11
CA ILE A 152 -1.27 -12.74 -3.89
C ILE A 152 -0.26 -13.39 -2.94
N ILE A 153 -0.37 -14.70 -2.71
CA ILE A 153 0.58 -15.46 -1.87
C ILE A 153 2.00 -15.39 -2.43
N GLN A 154 2.20 -15.52 -3.74
CA GLN A 154 3.53 -15.40 -4.35
C GLN A 154 4.14 -14.00 -4.19
N LEU A 155 3.31 -12.95 -4.22
CA LEU A 155 3.77 -11.58 -4.09
C LEU A 155 4.13 -11.23 -2.65
N GLU A 156 3.24 -11.59 -1.74
CA GLU A 156 3.26 -11.11 -0.35
C GLU A 156 3.91 -12.10 0.62
N GLY A 157 3.98 -13.39 0.27
CA GLY A 157 4.41 -14.44 1.19
C GLY A 157 3.43 -14.59 2.35
N SER A 158 3.95 -14.84 3.55
CA SER A 158 3.22 -14.85 4.84
C SER A 158 2.24 -13.69 5.01
N ARG A 159 2.57 -12.50 4.48
CA ARG A 159 1.71 -11.31 4.58
C ARG A 159 0.37 -11.48 3.88
N ALA A 160 0.26 -12.40 2.91
CA ALA A 160 -1.01 -12.77 2.29
C ALA A 160 -2.03 -13.32 3.30
N LEU A 161 -1.61 -13.82 4.46
CA LEU A 161 -2.51 -14.26 5.52
C LEU A 161 -3.34 -13.12 6.14
N LEU A 162 -2.97 -11.86 5.91
CA LEU A 162 -3.78 -10.69 6.26
C LEU A 162 -4.88 -10.40 5.24
N ASN A 163 -4.85 -11.04 4.07
CA ASN A 163 -5.91 -10.93 3.09
C ASN A 163 -7.08 -11.82 3.52
N GLU A 164 -8.28 -11.25 3.64
CA GLU A 164 -9.45 -11.97 4.14
C GLU A 164 -9.81 -13.20 3.31
N ASP A 165 -9.67 -13.15 1.98
CA ASP A 165 -10.01 -14.28 1.12
C ASP A 165 -8.98 -15.42 1.27
N VAL A 166 -7.69 -15.08 1.40
CA VAL A 166 -6.63 -16.06 1.68
C VAL A 166 -6.84 -16.67 3.06
N ALA A 167 -7.06 -15.84 4.09
CA ALA A 167 -7.30 -16.31 5.45
C ALA A 167 -8.52 -17.22 5.53
N ALA A 168 -9.62 -16.87 4.84
CA ALA A 168 -10.82 -17.70 4.77
C ALA A 168 -10.57 -19.04 4.04
N LYS A 169 -9.84 -19.02 2.92
CA LYS A 169 -9.55 -20.23 2.14
C LYS A 169 -8.59 -21.18 2.88
N VAL A 170 -7.64 -20.64 3.64
CA VAL A 170 -6.76 -21.41 4.53
C VAL A 170 -7.52 -21.89 5.77
N GLY A 171 -8.53 -21.13 6.21
CA GLY A 171 -9.37 -21.44 7.35
C GLY A 171 -8.78 -20.95 8.67
N LEU A 172 -8.24 -19.73 8.70
CA LEU A 172 -7.79 -19.09 9.94
C LEU A 172 -9.00 -18.66 10.79
N ASP A 173 -8.95 -18.98 12.07
CA ASP A 173 -9.91 -18.48 13.05
C ASP A 173 -9.58 -17.03 13.49
N ALA A 174 -10.44 -16.45 14.33
CA ALA A 174 -10.29 -15.07 14.79
C ALA A 174 -9.02 -14.84 15.64
N GLU A 175 -8.62 -15.83 16.43
CA GLU A 175 -7.43 -15.75 17.29
C GLU A 175 -6.16 -15.79 16.44
N GLN A 176 -6.08 -16.75 15.51
CA GLN A 176 -4.97 -16.86 14.56
C GLN A 176 -4.84 -15.60 13.70
N LYS A 177 -5.96 -15.05 13.19
CA LYS A 177 -5.96 -13.78 12.46
C LYS A 177 -5.39 -12.64 13.29
N ALA A 178 -5.78 -12.54 14.57
CA ALA A 178 -5.29 -11.48 15.46
C ALA A 178 -3.78 -11.61 15.72
N ILE A 179 -3.28 -12.83 15.96
CA ILE A 179 -1.84 -13.07 16.19
C ILE A 179 -1.04 -12.77 14.91
N VAL A 180 -1.49 -13.26 13.75
CA VAL A 180 -0.85 -12.98 12.45
C VAL A 180 -0.81 -11.48 12.17
N LYS A 181 -1.90 -10.76 12.46
CA LYS A 181 -1.96 -9.30 12.35
C LYS A 181 -0.95 -8.62 13.26
N GLY A 182 -0.90 -9.00 14.54
CA GLY A 182 0.07 -8.45 15.50
C GLY A 182 1.52 -8.68 15.08
N ALA A 183 1.85 -9.91 14.66
CA ALA A 183 3.19 -10.27 14.18
C ALA A 183 3.62 -9.42 12.97
N LEU A 184 2.71 -9.21 12.00
CA LEU A 184 3.03 -8.55 10.73
C LEU A 184 2.83 -7.02 10.71
N GLU A 185 2.07 -6.46 11.66
CA GLU A 185 1.87 -5.00 11.81
C GLU A 185 2.85 -4.36 12.78
N SER A 186 3.31 -5.06 13.82
CA SER A 186 4.39 -4.59 14.72
C SER A 186 5.69 -4.30 13.97
N SER A 187 5.90 -4.97 12.83
CA SER A 187 6.98 -4.68 11.89
C SER A 187 6.90 -3.30 11.22
N ARG A 188 5.77 -2.56 11.29
CA ARG A 188 5.62 -1.20 10.72
C ARG A 188 5.88 -0.08 11.73
N GLU A 189 5.75 -0.35 13.03
CA GLU A 189 5.91 0.65 14.08
C GLU A 189 7.39 1.05 14.24
N GLY A 190 7.65 2.34 14.44
CA GLY A 190 9.00 2.90 14.58
C GLY A 190 9.69 3.33 13.28
N PHE A 191 9.19 2.92 12.11
CA PHE A 191 9.76 3.34 10.83
C PHE A 191 9.63 4.83 10.54
N GLY A 192 8.46 5.42 10.84
CA GLY A 192 8.22 6.84 10.59
C GLY A 192 9.15 7.77 11.40
N GLU A 193 9.65 7.30 12.54
CA GLU A 193 10.64 8.01 13.35
C GLU A 193 12.04 7.81 12.81
N LEU A 194 12.37 6.57 12.42
CA LEU A 194 13.63 6.23 11.75
C LEU A 194 13.87 7.07 10.48
N PHE A 195 12.86 7.22 9.62
CA PHE A 195 12.97 8.03 8.40
C PHE A 195 13.03 9.54 8.68
N ARG A 196 12.46 10.04 9.79
CA ARG A 196 12.60 11.44 10.20
C ARG A 196 14.04 11.76 10.63
N GLY A 197 14.69 10.84 11.33
CA GLY A 197 16.10 10.96 11.72
C GLY A 197 17.11 10.87 10.57
N LEU A 198 16.66 10.60 9.33
CA LEU A 198 17.51 10.59 8.13
C LEU A 198 17.57 11.94 7.40
N ARG A 199 16.67 12.87 7.74
CA ARG A 199 16.52 14.16 7.03
C ARG A 199 17.70 15.09 7.25
N ASP A 200 18.26 15.06 8.45
CA ASP A 200 19.30 16.00 8.91
C ASP A 200 20.73 15.44 8.75
N LEU A 201 20.88 14.25 8.18
CA LEU A 201 22.17 13.60 7.94
C LEU A 201 22.77 13.97 6.59
N SER A 202 24.10 13.96 6.52
CA SER A 202 24.83 14.04 5.25
C SER A 202 24.49 12.84 4.34
N GLU A 203 24.80 12.94 3.05
CA GLU A 203 24.48 11.87 2.09
C GLU A 203 25.17 10.54 2.44
N GLU A 204 26.41 10.59 2.91
CA GLU A 204 27.21 9.42 3.28
C GLU A 204 26.66 8.74 4.55
N GLU A 205 26.38 9.51 5.60
CA GLU A 205 25.75 9.01 6.82
C GLU A 205 24.36 8.45 6.56
N ARG A 206 23.61 9.07 5.65
CA ARG A 206 22.30 8.60 5.24
C ARG A 206 22.39 7.26 4.54
N ARG A 207 23.36 7.05 3.63
CA ARG A 207 23.59 5.76 2.96
C ARG A 207 23.95 4.66 3.97
N ALA A 208 24.86 4.95 4.92
CA ALA A 208 25.24 4.00 5.96
C ALA A 208 24.04 3.60 6.84
N LYS A 209 23.26 4.58 7.33
CA LYS A 209 22.05 4.29 8.12
C LYS A 209 20.97 3.58 7.29
N PHE A 210 20.85 3.86 6.00
CA PHE A 210 19.91 3.15 5.14
C PHE A 210 20.23 1.67 5.01
N GLU A 211 21.50 1.30 4.87
CA GLU A 211 21.93 -0.10 4.83
C GLU A 211 21.71 -0.81 6.18
N GLU A 212 22.01 -0.14 7.30
CA GLU A 212 21.70 -0.66 8.63
C GLU A 212 20.18 -0.88 8.81
N LEU A 213 19.37 0.11 8.45
CA LEU A 213 17.92 0.03 8.51
C LEU A 213 17.39 -1.08 7.62
N ARG A 214 17.92 -1.23 6.41
CA ARG A 214 17.53 -2.29 5.50
C ARG A 214 17.75 -3.67 6.13
N LYS A 215 18.93 -3.92 6.72
CA LYS A 215 19.23 -5.19 7.41
C LYS A 215 18.32 -5.43 8.59
N LYS A 216 18.18 -4.44 9.48
CA LYS A 216 17.28 -4.52 10.64
C LYS A 216 15.85 -4.85 10.23
N MET A 217 15.41 -4.32 9.09
CA MET A 217 14.07 -4.55 8.58
C MET A 217 13.87 -5.87 7.89
N GLU A 218 14.89 -6.38 7.22
CA GLU A 218 14.89 -7.74 6.69
C GLU A 218 14.81 -8.76 7.84
N ASP A 219 15.59 -8.58 8.90
CA ASP A 219 15.59 -9.48 10.06
C ASP A 219 14.25 -9.44 10.80
N ARG A 220 13.69 -8.25 11.03
CA ARG A 220 12.36 -8.11 11.62
C ARG A 220 11.29 -8.78 10.76
N ARG A 221 11.36 -8.57 9.44
CA ARG A 221 10.43 -9.20 8.52
C ARG A 221 10.51 -10.73 8.58
N LYS A 222 11.71 -11.31 8.57
CA LYS A 222 11.89 -12.77 8.68
C LYS A 222 11.27 -13.32 9.96
N LYS A 223 11.52 -12.67 11.09
CA LYS A 223 10.95 -13.05 12.40
C LYS A 223 9.43 -12.97 12.39
N SER A 224 8.86 -11.86 11.93
CA SER A 224 7.40 -11.71 11.80
C SER A 224 6.79 -12.76 10.87
N ASP A 225 7.49 -13.12 9.79
CA ASP A 225 7.04 -14.15 8.84
C ASP A 225 7.05 -15.55 9.48
N GLU A 226 8.10 -15.88 10.25
CA GLU A 226 8.20 -17.13 11.02
C GLU A 226 7.12 -17.24 12.09
N GLU A 227 6.90 -16.18 12.87
CA GLU A 227 5.85 -16.11 13.89
C GLU A 227 4.46 -16.28 13.27
N ALA A 228 4.18 -15.57 12.17
CA ALA A 228 2.91 -15.67 11.46
C ALA A 228 2.65 -17.10 10.96
N LEU A 229 3.67 -17.77 10.42
CA LEU A 229 3.53 -19.15 9.94
C LEU A 229 3.49 -20.17 11.08
N ALA A 230 4.12 -19.91 12.23
CA ALA A 230 4.15 -20.83 13.37
C ALA A 230 2.75 -21.09 13.97
N VAL A 231 1.86 -20.09 13.89
CA VAL A 231 0.47 -20.16 14.37
C VAL A 231 -0.41 -21.09 13.54
N LEU A 232 -0.04 -21.35 12.28
CA LEU A 232 -0.81 -22.20 11.39
C LEU A 232 -0.62 -23.68 11.76
N SER A 233 -1.73 -24.41 11.78
CA SER A 233 -1.70 -25.87 11.86
C SER A 233 -1.01 -26.49 10.64
N PRO A 234 -0.54 -27.76 10.72
CA PRO A 234 0.04 -28.44 9.57
C PRO A 234 -0.88 -28.46 8.34
N GLU A 235 -2.19 -28.62 8.56
CA GLU A 235 -3.18 -28.61 7.48
C GLU A 235 -3.32 -27.22 6.85
N GLN A 236 -3.33 -26.16 7.66
CA GLN A 236 -3.38 -24.78 7.19
C GLN A 236 -2.13 -24.40 6.39
N LYS A 237 -0.93 -24.81 6.86
CA LYS A 237 0.32 -24.64 6.10
C LYS A 237 0.26 -25.33 4.75
N LYS A 238 -0.23 -26.57 4.71
CA LYS A 238 -0.41 -27.32 3.46
C LYS A 238 -1.40 -26.64 2.52
N LYS A 239 -2.53 -26.13 3.03
CA LYS A 239 -3.49 -25.35 2.23
C LYS A 239 -2.86 -24.08 1.68
N PHE A 240 -2.13 -23.33 2.50
CA PHE A 240 -1.45 -22.10 2.09
C PHE A 240 -0.44 -22.35 0.97
N GLU A 241 0.41 -23.37 1.10
CA GLU A 241 1.38 -23.75 0.05
C GLU A 241 0.67 -24.28 -1.21
N SER A 242 -0.42 -25.04 -1.07
CA SER A 242 -1.20 -25.51 -2.21
C SER A 242 -1.87 -24.36 -2.97
N LEU A 243 -2.36 -23.33 -2.26
CA LEU A 243 -3.00 -22.16 -2.88
C LEU A 243 -2.01 -21.32 -3.66
N LYS A 244 -0.75 -21.23 -3.21
CA LYS A 244 0.33 -20.51 -3.91
C LYS A 244 0.45 -20.94 -5.37
N GLY A 245 0.30 -22.24 -5.64
CA GLY A 245 0.33 -22.83 -6.97
C GLY A 245 1.66 -22.61 -7.71
N GLU A 246 1.61 -22.75 -9.03
CA GLU A 246 2.79 -22.64 -9.90
C GLU A 246 3.40 -21.23 -9.86
N ALA A 247 4.72 -21.14 -9.68
CA ALA A 247 5.45 -19.88 -9.64
C ALA A 247 5.34 -19.11 -10.96
N VAL A 248 5.13 -17.80 -10.88
CA VAL A 248 5.11 -16.92 -12.06
C VAL A 248 6.41 -16.15 -12.15
N GLU A 249 7.16 -16.40 -13.22
CA GLU A 249 8.37 -15.66 -13.53
C GLU A 249 8.06 -14.18 -13.81
N GLY A 250 8.89 -13.28 -13.29
CA GLY A 250 8.77 -11.85 -13.54
C GLY A 250 7.48 -11.22 -12.99
N LEU A 251 6.85 -11.82 -11.97
CA LEU A 251 5.57 -11.37 -11.42
C LEU A 251 5.71 -10.00 -10.74
N ARG A 252 6.78 -9.81 -9.94
CA ARG A 252 7.05 -8.54 -9.25
C ARG A 252 7.42 -7.43 -10.22
N GLU A 253 8.16 -7.76 -11.25
CA GLU A 253 8.61 -6.86 -12.31
C GLU A 253 7.41 -6.32 -13.09
N ALA A 254 6.46 -7.20 -13.43
CA ALA A 254 5.25 -6.83 -14.15
C ALA A 254 4.32 -5.89 -13.38
N LEU A 255 4.36 -5.94 -12.04
CA LEU A 255 3.52 -5.11 -11.17
C LEU A 255 4.18 -3.81 -10.74
N ARG A 256 5.50 -3.70 -10.84
CA ARG A 256 6.22 -2.46 -10.51
C ARG A 256 5.97 -1.33 -11.49
N GLY A 257 5.36 -1.62 -12.65
CA GLY A 257 5.08 -0.64 -13.69
C GLY A 257 6.35 -0.01 -14.26
N ARG A 258 6.30 0.42 -15.52
CA ARG A 258 7.31 1.34 -16.03
C ARG A 258 7.16 2.64 -15.22
N ARG A 259 8.18 2.95 -14.40
CA ARG A 259 8.33 4.25 -13.71
C ARG A 259 7.83 5.37 -14.64
N PRO A 260 6.81 6.15 -14.26
CA PRO A 260 6.50 7.39 -14.96
C PRO A 260 7.72 8.31 -14.81
N GLY A 261 8.58 8.34 -15.83
CA GLY A 261 9.83 9.11 -15.84
C GLY A 261 11.11 8.35 -16.20
N GLY A 262 11.04 7.13 -16.75
CA GLY A 262 12.21 6.28 -17.01
C GLY A 262 12.50 5.92 -18.46
N THR A 263 12.11 6.72 -19.46
CA THR A 263 12.66 6.63 -20.83
C THR A 263 12.39 7.96 -21.54
N GLY A 264 13.44 8.74 -21.79
CA GLY A 264 13.34 10.03 -22.46
C GLY A 264 14.69 10.74 -22.58
N GLY A 265 15.77 9.97 -22.64
CA GLY A 265 17.09 10.44 -23.05
C GLY A 265 17.25 10.26 -24.55
N ASP A 266 16.29 10.76 -25.33
CA ASP A 266 16.43 10.93 -26.78
C ASP A 266 15.42 11.99 -27.22
N ARG A 267 15.64 13.22 -26.73
CA ARG A 267 15.14 14.38 -27.47
C ARG A 267 16.03 14.47 -28.70
N GLY A 268 15.58 13.77 -29.74
CA GLY A 268 16.10 13.94 -31.09
C GLY A 268 16.33 15.42 -31.35
N ARG A 269 17.57 15.74 -31.74
CA ARG A 269 17.89 16.98 -32.41
C ARG A 269 16.84 17.21 -33.48
N ARG A 270 15.94 18.17 -33.27
CA ARG A 270 15.15 18.70 -34.36
C ARG A 270 16.10 19.60 -35.17
N PRO A 271 16.40 19.28 -36.43
CA PRO A 271 17.21 20.15 -37.28
C PRO A 271 16.52 21.52 -37.41
N GLY A 272 17.33 22.58 -37.44
CA GLY A 272 16.86 23.96 -37.55
C GLY A 272 15.90 24.12 -38.71
N GLY A 273 14.65 24.43 -38.38
CA GLY A 273 13.65 24.91 -39.33
C GLY A 273 13.61 26.42 -39.27
N ASP A 274 14.13 27.02 -40.34
CA ASP A 274 13.81 28.34 -40.89
C ASP A 274 12.63 29.06 -40.21
N ASN A 275 12.94 30.09 -39.42
CA ASN A 275 11.95 31.09 -39.01
C ASN A 275 12.04 32.29 -39.95
N GLY A 276 11.52 32.09 -41.17
CA GLY A 276 11.28 33.15 -42.13
C GLY A 276 10.18 34.11 -41.65
N GLY A 277 10.52 35.40 -41.64
CA GLY A 277 9.61 36.50 -41.95
C GLY A 277 8.40 36.76 -41.04
N ARG A 278 8.58 37.62 -40.03
CA ARG A 278 7.49 38.49 -39.57
C ARG A 278 7.60 39.85 -40.30
N PRO A 279 6.57 40.32 -41.02
CA PRO A 279 6.60 41.64 -41.63
C PRO A 279 6.47 42.73 -40.56
N ARG A 280 7.34 43.74 -40.64
CA ARG A 280 7.27 44.97 -39.83
C ARG A 280 6.09 45.82 -40.31
N ARG A 281 5.23 46.24 -39.38
CA ARG A 281 4.17 47.22 -39.63
C ARG A 281 4.81 48.61 -39.82
N PRO A 282 4.47 49.38 -40.87
CA PRO A 282 5.00 50.74 -41.05
C PRO A 282 4.50 51.68 -39.96
N GLY A 283 5.41 52.47 -39.39
CA GLY A 283 5.09 53.60 -38.53
C GLY A 283 4.50 54.74 -39.35
N ALA A 284 3.51 55.41 -38.77
CA ALA A 284 2.88 56.58 -39.34
C ALA A 284 3.84 57.78 -39.28
N ASP A 285 3.91 58.49 -40.40
CA ASP A 285 4.60 59.77 -40.54
C ASP A 285 3.91 60.86 -39.71
N SER A 286 4.74 61.75 -39.17
CA SER A 286 4.38 63.08 -38.71
C SER A 286 4.05 63.97 -39.90
N ASP A 287 2.96 64.73 -39.83
CA ASP A 287 2.90 66.12 -40.31
C ASP A 287 1.59 66.80 -39.86
N LEU A 288 1.77 68.05 -39.39
CA LEU A 288 0.80 69.08 -38.92
C LEU A 288 0.28 69.00 -37.48
#